data_AF-A0A0C3JA33-F1
#
_entry.id   AF-A0A0C3JA33-F1
#
_cell.length_a   1.000
_cell.length_b   1.000
_cell.length_c   1.000
_cell.angle_alpha   90.00
_cell.angle_beta   90.00
_cell.angle_gamma   90.00
#
_symmetry.space_group_name_H-M   'P 1'
#
loop_
_entity.id
_entity.type
_entity.pdbx_description
1 polymer ?
#
loop_
_entity_poly.entity_id
_entity_poly.type
_entity_poly.pdbx_seq_one_letter_code
_entity_poly.pdbx_strand_id
1 'polypeptide(L)'
;MPLPPLNIREFAIDIAHRLSSLQDFLEAAEHLMKHNNLFTDAVVKHHGRKLLAIVEVARMTLTQVGLKLHLFTSCSAKYQPFKSAYFKMLVLLRQHREEFPAELLERVDRLLLPLTTRLVICHNSDPYAQLGIAESMRNFATTQAKRTAPVLQTPTDQHRRTPPWPINNIAASMPPPDAFPSKPSPHEEKHCRQSKKKTRLNSGHSRPVHRQHPSHPPPDPDPSGGDDASSTPRVFTRTPRHFGIFCTGKPQSQQSWKRTC
;
A
#
# COMPACT_ATOMS: atom_id res chain seq x y z
N MET A 1 -37.70 -3.92 23.44
CA MET A 1 -37.65 -2.45 23.44
C MET A 1 -37.25 -1.98 22.05
N PRO A 2 -38.14 -1.37 21.27
CA PRO A 2 -37.78 -0.77 19.98
C PRO A 2 -36.86 0.42 20.27
N LEU A 3 -35.69 0.46 19.63
CA LEU A 3 -34.80 1.62 19.69
C LEU A 3 -35.50 2.83 19.04
N PRO A 4 -35.36 4.05 19.59
CA PRO A 4 -35.87 5.25 18.95
C PRO A 4 -35.27 5.40 17.54
N PRO A 5 -35.97 6.07 16.60
CA PRO A 5 -35.45 6.28 15.25
C PRO A 5 -34.13 7.06 15.32
N LEU A 6 -33.02 6.35 15.16
CA LEU A 6 -31.67 6.91 15.21
C LEU A 6 -31.48 7.85 14.02
N ASN A 7 -31.22 9.13 14.31
CA ASN A 7 -30.84 10.09 13.29
C ASN A 7 -29.45 9.71 12.74
N ILE A 8 -29.42 9.16 11.52
CA ILE A 8 -28.20 8.67 10.86
C ILE A 8 -27.12 9.76 10.79
N ARG A 9 -27.51 11.04 10.70
CA ARG A 9 -26.56 12.16 10.71
C ARG A 9 -25.86 12.30 12.06
N GLU A 10 -26.62 12.32 13.15
CA GLU A 10 -26.07 12.46 14.51
C GLU A 10 -25.22 11.24 14.87
N PHE A 11 -25.71 10.04 14.55
CA PHE A 11 -24.96 8.81 14.72
C PHE A 11 -23.62 8.84 13.97
N ALA A 12 -23.61 9.29 12.72
CA ALA A 12 -22.39 9.39 11.94
C ALA A 12 -21.39 10.38 12.52
N ILE A 13 -21.87 11.53 13.04
CA ILE A 13 -21.02 12.55 13.65
C ILE A 13 -20.41 12.02 14.95
N ASP A 14 -21.21 11.42 15.83
CA ASP A 14 -20.75 10.83 17.09
C ASP A 14 -19.70 9.74 16.85
N ILE A 15 -19.99 8.80 15.94
CA ILE A 15 -19.08 7.71 15.62
C ILE A 15 -17.77 8.24 15.02
N ALA A 16 -17.85 9.20 14.09
CA ALA A 16 -16.65 9.81 13.51
C ALA A 16 -15.81 10.53 14.57
N HIS A 17 -16.44 11.27 15.48
CA HIS A 17 -15.75 11.92 16.59
C HIS A 17 -15.01 10.89 17.47
N ARG A 18 -15.68 9.83 17.91
CA ARG A 18 -15.03 8.80 18.74
C ARG A 18 -13.96 8.01 17.99
N LEU A 19 -14.13 7.75 16.68
CA LEU A 19 -13.09 7.13 15.84
C LEU A 19 -11.87 8.03 15.60
N SER A 20 -11.97 9.34 15.85
CA SER A 20 -10.82 10.25 15.78
C SER A 20 -9.88 10.11 16.98
N SER A 21 -10.35 9.50 18.07
CA SER A 21 -9.60 9.19 19.29
C SER A 21 -9.17 7.73 19.30
N LEU A 22 -7.87 7.46 19.53
CA LEU A 22 -7.40 6.08 19.66
C LEU A 22 -7.99 5.39 20.91
N GLN A 23 -8.28 6.16 21.97
CA GLN A 23 -8.80 5.63 23.23
C GLN A 23 -10.21 5.05 23.04
N ASP A 24 -11.06 5.73 22.26
CA ASP A 24 -12.46 5.37 22.06
C ASP A 24 -12.69 4.57 20.76
N PHE A 25 -11.63 4.37 19.98
CA PHE A 25 -11.70 3.79 18.64
C PHE A 25 -12.38 2.42 18.61
N LEU A 26 -11.99 1.52 19.51
CA LEU A 26 -12.50 0.15 19.51
C LEU A 26 -13.97 0.09 19.89
N GLU A 27 -14.36 0.88 20.90
CA GLU A 27 -15.76 0.99 21.32
C GLU A 27 -16.62 1.58 20.21
N ALA A 28 -16.15 2.66 19.56
CA ALA A 28 -16.85 3.28 18.45
C ALA A 28 -16.97 2.36 17.24
N ALA A 29 -15.91 1.62 16.90
CA ALA A 29 -15.94 0.62 15.83
C ALA A 29 -16.91 -0.51 16.13
N GLU A 30 -16.93 -1.04 17.35
CA GLU A 30 -17.89 -2.06 17.76
C GLU A 30 -19.32 -1.52 17.72
N HIS A 31 -19.53 -0.27 18.18
CA HIS A 31 -20.84 0.38 18.13
C HIS A 31 -21.34 0.54 16.68
N LEU A 32 -20.45 0.90 15.74
CA LEU A 32 -20.76 0.94 14.32
C LEU A 32 -21.15 -0.44 13.78
N MET A 33 -20.39 -1.49 14.10
CA MET A 33 -20.67 -2.85 13.62
C MET A 33 -21.96 -3.42 14.19
N LYS A 34 -22.31 -3.12 15.45
CA LYS A 34 -23.61 -3.51 16.06
C LYS A 34 -24.80 -2.89 15.32
N HIS A 35 -24.60 -1.70 14.74
CA HIS A 35 -25.60 -0.97 13.98
C HIS A 35 -25.46 -1.17 12.46
N ASN A 36 -24.80 -2.24 12.02
CA ASN A 36 -24.67 -2.55 10.59
C ASN A 36 -26.03 -2.58 9.87
N ASN A 37 -27.06 -3.12 10.53
CA ASN A 37 -28.41 -3.22 9.98
C ASN A 37 -29.07 -1.86 9.67
N LEU A 38 -28.54 -0.75 10.22
CA LEU A 38 -29.00 0.60 9.86
C LEU A 38 -28.55 1.02 8.45
N PHE A 39 -27.46 0.45 7.95
CA PHE A 39 -26.93 0.73 6.62
C PHE A 39 -27.56 -0.17 5.56
N THR A 40 -28.89 -0.09 5.42
CA THR A 40 -29.57 -0.72 4.28
C THR A 40 -29.16 -0.05 2.97
N ASP A 41 -29.34 -0.75 1.86
CA ASP A 41 -28.95 -0.26 0.52
C ASP A 41 -29.55 1.11 0.20
N ALA A 42 -30.81 1.35 0.59
CA ALA A 42 -31.47 2.65 0.46
C ALA A 42 -30.78 3.75 1.30
N VAL A 43 -30.41 3.43 2.54
CA VAL A 43 -29.67 4.35 3.41
C VAL A 43 -28.29 4.64 2.85
N VAL A 44 -27.58 3.64 2.31
CA VAL A 44 -26.26 3.85 1.70
C VAL A 44 -26.34 4.71 0.45
N LYS A 45 -27.39 4.59 -0.37
CA LYS A 45 -27.62 5.51 -1.50
C LYS A 45 -27.71 6.97 -1.07
N HIS A 46 -28.43 7.25 0.00
CA HIS A 46 -28.65 8.64 0.47
C HIS A 46 -27.56 9.16 1.41
N HIS A 47 -26.89 8.28 2.15
CA HIS A 47 -25.95 8.62 3.23
C HIS A 47 -24.58 7.96 3.09
N GLY A 48 -24.27 7.36 1.94
CA GLY A 48 -22.99 6.73 1.66
C GLY A 48 -21.80 7.66 1.88
N ARG A 49 -21.94 8.97 1.58
CA ARG A 49 -20.91 9.97 1.88
C ARG A 49 -20.52 10.02 3.36
N LYS A 50 -21.49 9.83 4.27
CA LYS A 50 -21.25 9.80 5.72
C LYS A 50 -20.55 8.51 6.13
N LEU A 51 -21.02 7.36 5.64
CA LEU A 51 -20.38 6.07 5.91
C LEU A 51 -18.92 6.07 5.42
N LEU A 52 -18.68 6.59 4.22
CA LEU A 52 -17.33 6.74 3.67
C LEU A 52 -16.46 7.65 4.55
N ALA A 53 -16.98 8.80 4.98
CA ALA A 53 -16.25 9.73 5.85
C ALA A 53 -15.88 9.10 7.19
N ILE A 54 -16.77 8.31 7.81
CA ILE A 54 -16.49 7.57 9.05
C ILE A 54 -15.27 6.66 8.88
N VAL A 55 -15.23 5.87 7.80
CA VAL A 55 -14.12 4.94 7.57
C VAL A 55 -12.83 5.68 7.18
N GLU A 56 -12.93 6.81 6.48
CA GLU A 56 -11.77 7.67 6.19
C GLU A 56 -11.18 8.28 7.46
N VAL A 57 -12.01 8.73 8.41
CA VAL A 57 -11.55 9.18 9.74
C VAL A 57 -10.82 8.05 10.44
N ALA A 58 -11.41 6.85 10.49
CA ALA A 58 -10.75 5.70 11.10
C ALA A 58 -9.38 5.40 10.47
N ARG A 59 -9.28 5.44 9.14
CA ARG A 59 -8.02 5.28 8.42
C ARG A 59 -6.99 6.34 8.83
N MET A 60 -7.42 7.60 8.90
CA MET A 60 -6.56 8.73 9.25
C MET A 60 -6.00 8.56 10.67
N THR A 61 -6.87 8.28 11.65
CA THR A 61 -6.48 8.06 13.06
C THR A 61 -5.42 6.98 13.18
N LEU A 62 -5.63 5.83 12.54
CA LEU A 62 -4.68 4.72 12.61
C LEU A 62 -3.36 5.05 11.88
N THR A 63 -3.42 5.79 10.78
CA THR A 63 -2.21 6.19 10.04
C THR A 63 -1.38 7.21 10.82
N GLN A 64 -2.02 8.13 11.56
CA GLN A 64 -1.35 9.12 12.40
C GLN A 64 -0.53 8.47 13.53
N VAL A 65 -1.01 7.35 14.08
CA VAL A 65 -0.25 6.57 15.08
C VAL A 65 0.79 5.63 14.46
N GLY A 66 1.00 5.71 13.13
CA GLY A 66 2.02 4.95 12.41
C GLY A 66 1.60 3.54 11.97
N LEU A 67 0.31 3.19 12.01
CA LEU A 67 -0.14 1.86 11.59
C LEU A 67 -0.17 1.74 10.06
N LYS A 68 0.48 0.68 9.56
CA LYS A 68 0.44 0.30 8.14
C LYS A 68 -0.79 -0.58 7.87
N LEU A 69 -1.79 -0.02 7.19
CA LEU A 69 -3.09 -0.64 6.94
C LEU A 69 -3.10 -1.50 5.66
N HIS A 70 -2.24 -2.52 5.59
CA HIS A 70 -2.27 -3.54 4.54
C HIS A 70 -2.50 -4.92 5.17
N LEU A 71 -3.11 -5.86 4.44
CA LEU A 71 -3.37 -7.21 4.97
C LEU A 71 -2.09 -7.90 5.45
N PHE A 72 -1.01 -7.84 4.66
CA PHE A 72 0.23 -8.60 4.87
C PHE A 72 1.28 -7.90 5.72
N THR A 73 1.03 -6.67 6.15
CA THR A 73 1.98 -5.97 7.04
C THR A 73 1.89 -6.55 8.44
N SER A 74 3.03 -6.92 9.01
CA SER A 74 3.09 -7.28 10.43
C SER A 74 2.61 -6.12 11.28
N CYS A 75 1.87 -6.44 12.34
CA CYS A 75 1.33 -5.49 13.30
C CYS A 75 1.71 -5.98 14.70
N SER A 76 2.12 -5.07 15.58
CA SER A 76 2.33 -5.41 16.99
C SER A 76 1.01 -5.85 17.61
N ALA A 77 1.07 -6.83 18.53
CA ALA A 77 -0.11 -7.38 19.20
C ALA A 77 -0.99 -6.29 19.85
N LYS A 78 -0.37 -5.23 20.39
CA LYS A 78 -1.07 -4.06 20.96
C LYS A 78 -2.02 -3.38 19.97
N TYR A 79 -1.66 -3.32 18.70
CA TYR A 79 -2.42 -2.61 17.68
C TYR A 79 -3.26 -3.53 16.78
N GLN A 80 -3.17 -4.84 16.97
CA GLN A 80 -3.96 -5.81 16.19
C GLN A 80 -5.48 -5.56 16.30
N PRO A 81 -6.07 -5.25 17.47
CA PRO A 81 -7.51 -5.02 17.56
C PRO A 81 -7.98 -3.84 16.70
N PHE A 82 -7.21 -2.76 16.67
CA PHE A 82 -7.51 -1.57 15.87
C PHE A 82 -7.45 -1.88 14.37
N LYS A 83 -6.42 -2.62 13.95
CA LYS A 83 -6.28 -3.07 12.56
C LYS A 83 -7.46 -3.98 12.18
N SER A 84 -7.80 -4.95 13.01
CA SER A 84 -8.96 -5.83 12.78
C SER A 84 -10.27 -5.04 12.65
N ALA A 85 -10.53 -4.12 13.57
CA ALA A 85 -11.71 -3.26 13.55
C ALA A 85 -11.81 -2.44 12.25
N TYR A 86 -10.71 -1.82 11.81
CA TYR A 86 -10.65 -1.11 10.52
C TYR A 86 -10.96 -2.02 9.34
N PHE A 87 -10.38 -3.22 9.29
CA PHE A 87 -10.65 -4.15 8.20
C PHE A 87 -12.09 -4.67 8.19
N LYS A 88 -12.75 -4.79 9.35
CA LYS A 88 -14.19 -5.08 9.44
C LYS A 88 -15.03 -3.93 8.85
N MET A 89 -14.66 -2.68 9.10
CA MET A 89 -15.32 -1.52 8.46
C MET A 89 -15.11 -1.48 6.94
N LEU A 90 -13.93 -1.90 6.45
CA LEU A 90 -13.72 -2.03 5.01
C LEU A 90 -14.58 -3.14 4.40
N VAL A 91 -14.77 -4.25 5.11
CA VAL A 91 -15.68 -5.32 4.69
C VAL A 91 -17.11 -4.79 4.60
N LEU A 92 -17.57 -3.99 5.57
CA LEU A 92 -18.85 -3.31 5.54
C LEU A 92 -19.00 -2.43 4.29
N LEU A 93 -18.02 -1.58 3.99
CA LEU A 93 -18.04 -0.77 2.76
C LEU A 93 -18.14 -1.62 1.49
N ARG A 94 -17.43 -2.75 1.46
CA ARG A 94 -17.44 -3.66 0.31
C ARG A 94 -18.82 -4.29 0.10
N GLN A 95 -19.58 -4.56 1.17
CA GLN A 95 -20.94 -5.13 1.07
C GLN A 95 -21.88 -4.24 0.28
N HIS A 96 -21.81 -2.94 0.51
CA HIS A 96 -22.71 -1.97 -0.11
C HIS A 96 -22.06 -1.22 -1.28
N ARG A 97 -20.94 -1.71 -1.81
CA ARG A 97 -20.19 -1.01 -2.88
C ARG A 97 -21.08 -0.64 -4.06
N GLU A 98 -21.97 -1.54 -4.47
CA GLU A 98 -22.87 -1.34 -5.62
C GLU A 98 -23.93 -0.25 -5.39
N GLU A 99 -24.18 0.10 -4.13
CA GLU A 99 -25.20 1.08 -3.72
C GLU A 99 -24.65 2.50 -3.57
N PHE A 100 -23.34 2.68 -3.65
CA PHE A 100 -22.73 4.00 -3.56
C PHE A 100 -23.03 4.84 -4.82
N PRO A 101 -23.27 6.15 -4.67
CA PRO A 101 -23.31 7.08 -5.78
C PRO A 101 -22.04 7.01 -6.64
N ALA A 102 -22.18 7.16 -7.97
CA ALA A 102 -21.07 7.05 -8.92
C ALA A 102 -19.89 7.98 -8.59
N GLU A 103 -20.17 9.19 -8.08
CA GLU A 103 -19.17 10.16 -7.62
C GLU A 103 -18.30 9.68 -6.45
N LEU A 104 -18.77 8.70 -5.67
CA LEU A 104 -18.05 8.17 -4.50
C LEU A 104 -17.33 6.85 -4.80
N LEU A 105 -17.71 6.14 -5.87
CA LEU A 105 -17.18 4.81 -6.17
C LEU A 105 -15.65 4.80 -6.30
N GLU A 106 -15.06 5.81 -6.93
CA GLU A 106 -13.61 5.91 -7.05
C GLU A 106 -12.92 5.99 -5.67
N ARG A 107 -13.49 6.77 -4.75
CA ARG A 107 -12.97 6.91 -3.38
C ARG A 107 -13.14 5.61 -2.61
N VAL A 108 -14.29 4.94 -2.75
CA VAL A 108 -14.55 3.63 -2.15
C VAL A 108 -13.54 2.61 -2.66
N ASP A 109 -13.28 2.54 -3.98
CA ASP A 109 -12.33 1.61 -4.57
C ASP A 109 -10.90 1.82 -4.06
N ARG A 110 -10.46 3.08 -3.96
CA ARG A 110 -9.16 3.43 -3.37
C ARG A 110 -9.08 3.00 -1.90
N LEU A 111 -10.17 3.11 -1.15
CA LEU A 111 -10.23 2.74 0.26
C LEU A 111 -10.28 1.21 0.46
N LEU A 112 -10.88 0.49 -0.48
CA LEU A 112 -10.94 -0.98 -0.52
C LEU A 112 -9.67 -1.63 -1.09
N LEU A 113 -8.72 -0.86 -1.63
CA LEU A 113 -7.45 -1.37 -2.17
C LEU A 113 -6.72 -2.31 -1.18
N PRO A 114 -6.60 -1.99 0.13
CA PRO A 114 -5.96 -2.89 1.09
C PRO A 114 -6.64 -4.26 1.24
N LEU A 115 -7.95 -4.35 0.95
CA LEU A 115 -8.70 -5.62 0.96
C LEU A 115 -8.58 -6.43 -0.34
N THR A 116 -8.21 -5.78 -1.45
CA THR A 116 -8.14 -6.42 -2.77
C THR A 116 -6.74 -6.88 -3.13
N THR A 117 -5.71 -6.26 -2.57
CA THR A 117 -4.32 -6.71 -2.77
C THR A 117 -4.14 -8.14 -2.26
N ARG A 118 -3.81 -9.06 -3.17
CA ARG A 118 -3.50 -10.47 -2.86
C ARG A 118 -1.99 -10.69 -3.01
N LEU A 119 -1.21 -10.14 -2.08
CA LEU A 119 0.21 -10.50 -1.97
C LEU A 119 0.31 -11.70 -1.03
N VAL A 120 0.10 -12.90 -1.56
CA VAL A 120 0.29 -14.12 -0.77
C VAL A 120 1.79 -14.34 -0.58
N ILE A 121 2.35 -13.73 0.47
CA ILE A 121 3.61 -14.20 1.04
C ILE A 121 3.20 -15.43 1.84
N CYS A 122 3.59 -16.63 1.40
CA CYS A 122 3.30 -17.89 2.07
C CYS A 122 3.85 -17.87 3.50
N HIS A 123 3.04 -17.37 4.43
CA HIS A 123 3.21 -17.49 5.85
C HIS A 123 2.23 -18.55 6.35
N ASN A 124 2.57 -19.28 7.41
CA ASN A 124 1.76 -20.37 7.96
C ASN A 124 0.40 -19.92 8.55
N SER A 125 -0.04 -18.69 8.29
CA SER A 125 -1.26 -18.10 8.85
C SER A 125 -2.01 -17.28 7.80
N ASP A 126 -3.31 -17.53 7.65
CA ASP A 126 -4.20 -16.74 6.79
C ASP A 126 -4.40 -15.33 7.38
N PRO A 127 -4.00 -14.24 6.67
CA PRO A 127 -4.16 -12.87 7.15
C PRO A 127 -5.63 -12.49 7.38
N TYR A 128 -6.57 -13.10 6.65
CA TYR A 128 -8.00 -12.85 6.85
C TYR A 128 -8.51 -13.48 8.15
N ALA A 129 -7.99 -14.64 8.54
CA ALA A 129 -8.33 -15.30 9.79
C ALA A 129 -7.80 -14.50 10.99
N GLN A 130 -6.55 -14.01 10.91
CA GLN A 130 -5.95 -13.20 11.97
C GLN A 130 -6.71 -11.87 12.23
N LEU A 131 -7.31 -11.31 11.19
CA LEU A 131 -8.12 -10.10 11.29
C LEU A 131 -9.59 -10.37 11.62
N GLY A 132 -10.02 -11.64 11.70
CA GLY A 132 -11.40 -12.03 11.98
C GLY A 132 -12.37 -11.65 10.86
N ILE A 133 -11.91 -11.69 9.60
CA ILE A 133 -12.71 -11.33 8.42
C ILE A 133 -12.79 -12.46 7.38
N ALA A 134 -12.20 -13.63 7.66
CA ALA A 134 -12.14 -14.76 6.72
C ALA A 134 -13.52 -15.21 6.24
N GLU A 135 -14.48 -15.38 7.15
CA GLU A 135 -15.85 -15.80 6.81
C GLU A 135 -16.56 -14.77 5.93
N SER A 136 -16.48 -13.50 6.30
CA SER A 136 -17.06 -12.43 5.50
C SER A 136 -16.46 -12.39 4.11
N MET A 137 -15.14 -12.54 3.98
CA MET A 137 -14.44 -12.55 2.70
C MET A 137 -14.82 -13.75 1.82
N ARG A 138 -15.06 -14.92 2.42
CA ARG A 138 -15.52 -16.13 1.71
C ARG A 138 -16.90 -15.93 1.09
N ASN A 139 -17.81 -15.26 1.79
CA ASN A 139 -19.17 -15.01 1.29
C ASN A 139 -19.16 -14.21 -0.02
N PHE A 140 -18.28 -13.23 -0.19
CA PHE A 140 -18.20 -12.48 -1.45
C PHE A 140 -17.65 -13.27 -2.63
N ALA A 141 -16.69 -14.17 -2.39
CA ALA A 141 -16.12 -14.98 -3.46
C ALA A 141 -17.19 -15.88 -4.09
N THR A 142 -18.08 -16.44 -3.26
CA THR A 142 -19.20 -17.27 -3.70
C THR A 142 -20.24 -16.46 -4.50
N THR A 143 -20.54 -15.23 -4.08
CA THR A 143 -21.53 -14.38 -4.78
C THR A 143 -21.02 -13.91 -6.15
N GLN A 144 -19.72 -13.61 -6.29
CA GLN A 144 -19.15 -13.25 -7.59
C GLN A 144 -19.06 -14.43 -8.56
N ALA A 145 -18.73 -15.64 -8.09
CA ALA A 145 -18.70 -16.84 -8.93
C ALA A 145 -20.08 -17.18 -9.52
N LYS A 146 -21.17 -16.87 -8.81
CA LYS A 146 -22.53 -17.05 -9.32
C LYS A 146 -22.94 -16.04 -10.41
N ARG A 147 -22.33 -14.85 -10.46
CA ARG A 147 -22.65 -13.82 -11.47
C ARG A 147 -21.88 -13.97 -12.78
N THR A 148 -20.88 -14.84 -12.85
CA THR A 148 -19.99 -15.01 -14.03
C THR A 148 -20.13 -16.34 -14.75
N ALA A 149 -21.11 -17.19 -14.39
CA ALA A 149 -21.44 -18.35 -15.20
C ALA A 149 -22.51 -17.93 -16.24
N PRO A 150 -22.16 -17.70 -17.52
CA PRO A 150 -23.17 -17.80 -18.56
C PRO A 150 -23.69 -19.24 -18.52
N VAL A 151 -25.01 -19.37 -18.49
CA VAL A 151 -25.71 -20.64 -18.71
C VAL A 151 -25.37 -21.10 -20.13
N LEU A 152 -24.26 -21.82 -20.27
CA LEU A 152 -24.12 -22.76 -21.38
C LEU A 152 -24.83 -24.03 -20.93
N GLN A 153 -26.00 -24.24 -21.53
CA GLN A 153 -26.65 -25.52 -21.57
C GLN A 153 -25.62 -26.57 -21.98
N THR A 154 -25.38 -27.55 -21.13
CA THR A 154 -24.64 -28.77 -21.47
C THR A 154 -25.59 -29.71 -22.21
N PRO A 155 -25.37 -30.03 -23.49
CA PRO A 155 -25.77 -31.32 -24.01
C PRO A 155 -24.67 -32.34 -23.68
N THR A 156 -25.09 -33.41 -23.02
CA THR A 156 -24.71 -34.80 -23.24
C THR A 156 -23.23 -35.17 -23.36
N ASP A 157 -22.84 -36.12 -22.50
CA ASP A 157 -21.71 -37.04 -22.68
C ASP A 157 -21.34 -37.30 -24.15
N GLN A 158 -20.11 -36.98 -24.52
CA GLN A 158 -19.19 -37.90 -25.19
C GLN A 158 -17.81 -37.26 -25.43
N HIS A 159 -16.78 -38.05 -25.16
CA HIS A 159 -15.39 -37.94 -25.64
C HIS A 159 -14.48 -36.92 -24.96
N ARG A 160 -13.69 -37.44 -24.00
CA ARG A 160 -12.31 -37.00 -23.76
C ARG A 160 -11.54 -37.03 -25.09
N ARG A 161 -11.37 -35.88 -25.74
CA ARG A 161 -10.22 -35.62 -26.61
C ARG A 161 -9.51 -34.38 -26.13
N THR A 162 -8.35 -34.62 -25.55
CA THR A 162 -7.30 -33.64 -25.29
C THR A 162 -7.00 -32.89 -26.60
N PRO A 163 -6.98 -31.55 -26.63
CA PRO A 163 -6.49 -30.82 -27.79
C PRO A 163 -4.97 -31.02 -27.92
N PRO A 164 -4.45 -31.31 -29.13
CA PRO A 164 -3.02 -31.38 -29.36
C PRO A 164 -2.47 -29.95 -29.41
N TRP A 165 -1.99 -29.44 -28.28
CA TRP A 165 -1.19 -28.23 -28.27
C TRP A 165 0.18 -28.56 -28.91
N PRO A 166 0.63 -27.80 -29.92
CA PRO A 166 1.94 -27.99 -30.51
C PRO A 166 3.03 -27.65 -29.50
N ILE A 167 3.95 -28.60 -29.31
CA ILE A 167 5.07 -28.59 -28.36
C ILE A 167 6.20 -27.70 -28.88
N ASN A 168 5.88 -26.54 -29.43
CA ASN A 168 6.88 -25.62 -29.94
C ASN A 168 7.34 -24.73 -28.78
N ASN A 169 8.39 -25.22 -28.14
CA ASN A 169 9.30 -24.55 -27.21
C ASN A 169 9.65 -23.11 -27.63
N ILE A 170 8.80 -22.14 -27.29
CA ILE A 170 9.18 -20.71 -27.33
C ILE A 170 9.99 -20.35 -26.07
N ALA A 171 9.85 -21.11 -24.98
CA ALA A 171 10.60 -20.91 -23.75
C ALA A 171 12.08 -21.34 -23.83
N ALA A 172 12.53 -21.96 -24.93
CA ALA A 172 13.92 -22.42 -25.09
C ALA A 172 14.85 -21.40 -25.78
N SER A 173 14.37 -20.20 -26.14
CA SER A 173 15.14 -19.23 -26.93
C SER A 173 15.73 -18.06 -26.13
N MET A 174 15.63 -18.08 -24.80
CA MET A 174 16.33 -17.13 -23.93
C MET A 174 17.57 -17.84 -23.37
N PRO A 175 18.79 -17.49 -23.78
CA PRO A 175 19.97 -17.99 -23.10
C PRO A 175 19.89 -17.57 -21.61
N PRO A 176 20.31 -18.44 -20.67
CA PRO A 176 20.32 -18.08 -19.27
C PRO A 176 21.14 -16.78 -19.07
N PRO A 177 20.73 -15.88 -18.16
CA PRO A 177 21.30 -14.54 -18.00
C PRO A 177 22.79 -14.50 -17.56
N ASP A 178 23.49 -15.62 -17.55
CA ASP A 178 24.91 -15.75 -17.22
C ASP A 178 25.84 -15.93 -18.43
N ALA A 179 25.33 -15.91 -19.67
CA ALA A 179 26.17 -15.88 -20.86
C ALA A 179 26.65 -14.44 -21.16
N PHE A 180 27.55 -13.91 -20.33
CA PHE A 180 28.28 -12.70 -20.69
C PHE A 180 29.13 -12.95 -21.94
N PRO A 181 29.14 -12.02 -22.92
CA PRO A 181 29.98 -12.17 -24.11
C PRO A 181 31.45 -12.31 -23.69
N SER A 182 32.14 -13.30 -24.26
CA SER A 182 33.56 -13.54 -24.04
C SER A 182 34.34 -12.26 -24.37
N LYS A 183 35.24 -11.83 -23.49
CA LYS A 183 36.09 -10.66 -23.73
C LYS A 183 36.87 -10.87 -25.04
N PRO A 184 36.88 -9.87 -25.95
CA PRO A 184 37.67 -9.99 -27.18
C PRO A 184 39.15 -10.17 -26.83
N SER A 185 39.80 -11.08 -27.56
CA SER A 185 41.23 -11.32 -27.40
C SER A 185 42.03 -10.06 -27.78
N PRO A 186 43.20 -9.81 -27.15
CA PRO A 186 43.96 -8.57 -27.29
C PRO A 186 44.57 -8.32 -28.69
N HIS A 187 44.28 -9.15 -29.69
CA HIS A 187 44.88 -9.02 -31.03
C HIS A 187 44.05 -8.19 -32.03
N GLU A 188 42.79 -7.86 -31.73
CA GLU A 188 41.92 -7.10 -32.66
C GLU A 188 41.74 -5.61 -32.32
N GLU A 189 42.41 -5.10 -31.27
CA GLU A 189 42.18 -3.74 -30.77
C GLU A 189 42.87 -2.61 -31.58
N LYS A 190 43.60 -2.93 -32.66
CA LYS A 190 44.42 -1.93 -33.39
C LYS A 190 43.73 -1.21 -34.56
N HIS A 191 42.54 -1.61 -35.01
CA HIS A 191 41.97 -1.05 -36.25
C HIS A 191 40.75 -0.12 -36.12
N CYS A 192 40.20 0.09 -34.91
CA CYS A 192 38.94 0.85 -34.75
C CYS A 192 39.06 2.16 -33.95
N ARG A 193 40.26 2.77 -33.87
CA ARG A 193 40.47 4.03 -33.10
C ARG A 193 40.67 5.31 -33.92
N GLN A 194 40.50 5.29 -35.25
CA GLN A 194 40.82 6.47 -36.08
C GLN A 194 39.65 7.25 -36.71
N SER A 195 38.38 6.80 -36.63
CA SER A 195 37.30 7.42 -37.44
C SER A 195 36.25 8.28 -36.71
N LYS A 196 36.43 8.66 -35.44
CA LYS A 196 35.41 9.47 -34.73
C LYS A 196 35.99 10.71 -34.06
N LYS A 197 36.50 11.63 -34.88
CA LYS A 197 36.92 12.98 -34.46
C LYS A 197 36.40 14.06 -35.42
N LYS A 198 35.07 14.21 -35.44
CA LYS A 198 34.26 15.35 -35.94
C LYS A 198 32.82 14.84 -35.85
N THR A 199 31.97 15.34 -34.97
CA THR A 199 31.28 16.63 -35.11
C THR A 199 30.68 16.99 -33.75
N ARG A 200 31.12 18.10 -33.17
CA ARG A 200 30.36 18.83 -32.14
C ARG A 200 29.56 19.90 -32.86
N LEU A 201 28.22 19.83 -32.82
CA LEU A 201 27.33 21.00 -32.78
C LEU A 201 26.00 20.60 -32.12
N ASN A 202 25.66 21.31 -31.05
CA ASN A 202 24.34 21.69 -30.53
C ASN A 202 23.10 20.81 -30.77
N SER A 203 22.46 20.38 -29.68
CA SER A 203 21.02 20.64 -29.43
C SER A 203 20.58 20.05 -28.08
N GLY A 204 19.92 20.85 -27.25
CA GLY A 204 18.90 20.35 -26.31
C GLY A 204 19.32 20.04 -24.88
N HIS A 205 19.42 21.09 -24.05
CA HIS A 205 19.39 20.98 -22.59
C HIS A 205 18.05 20.44 -22.08
N SER A 206 17.94 19.13 -21.81
CA SER A 206 16.93 18.61 -20.89
C SER A 206 17.47 18.68 -19.46
N ARG A 207 17.08 19.74 -18.75
CA ARG A 207 17.32 19.89 -17.30
C ARG A 207 16.49 18.85 -16.53
N PRO A 208 17.04 18.19 -15.51
CA PRO A 208 16.26 17.40 -14.56
C PRO A 208 15.32 18.33 -13.78
N VAL A 209 14.06 17.96 -13.68
CA VAL A 209 13.03 18.66 -12.91
C VAL A 209 13.44 18.66 -11.44
N HIS A 210 13.95 19.81 -10.99
CA HIS A 210 14.20 20.12 -9.59
C HIS A 210 12.84 20.17 -8.88
N ARG A 211 12.54 19.16 -8.05
CA ARG A 211 11.43 19.23 -7.10
C ARG A 211 11.60 20.50 -6.27
N GLN A 212 10.69 21.44 -6.47
CA GLN A 212 10.56 22.64 -5.65
C GLN A 212 9.98 22.19 -4.31
N HIS A 213 10.78 22.33 -3.25
CA HIS A 213 10.25 22.35 -1.90
C HIS A 213 9.40 23.62 -1.74
N PRO A 214 8.20 23.55 -1.14
CA PRO A 214 7.46 24.74 -0.74
C PRO A 214 8.33 25.58 0.21
N SER A 215 8.45 26.86 -0.12
CA SER A 215 9.05 27.89 0.72
C SER A 215 8.27 28.01 2.04
N HIS A 216 8.97 27.78 3.14
CA HIS A 216 8.53 28.13 4.48
C HIS A 216 8.11 29.61 4.52
N PRO A 217 6.95 29.97 5.10
CA PRO A 217 6.65 31.36 5.42
C PRO A 217 7.59 31.85 6.55
N PRO A 218 7.95 33.15 6.54
CA PRO A 218 8.75 33.75 7.60
C PRO A 218 7.97 33.77 8.93
N PRO A 219 8.66 33.62 10.08
CA PRO A 219 8.03 33.83 11.38
C PRO A 219 7.75 35.32 11.59
N ASP A 220 6.53 35.60 12.07
CA ASP A 220 6.13 36.92 12.53
C ASP A 220 7.03 37.40 13.70
N PRO A 221 7.28 38.71 13.82
CA PRO A 221 8.00 39.26 14.97
C PRO A 221 7.07 39.36 16.18
N ASP A 222 7.30 38.53 17.20
CA ASP A 222 6.83 38.76 18.56
C ASP A 222 7.62 39.92 19.20
N PRO A 223 6.97 40.91 19.82
CA PRO A 223 7.63 41.78 20.77
C PRO A 223 7.52 41.21 22.19
N SER A 224 8.70 40.97 22.78
CA SER A 224 9.03 41.35 24.16
C SER A 224 8.56 40.46 25.32
N GLY A 225 9.53 39.78 25.94
CA GLY A 225 9.59 39.69 27.41
C GLY A 225 10.06 38.36 27.99
N GLY A 226 11.29 38.34 28.54
CA GLY A 226 11.58 37.56 29.76
C GLY A 226 12.43 36.29 29.63
N ASP A 227 13.69 36.45 30.05
CA ASP A 227 14.49 35.54 30.88
C ASP A 227 15.19 34.30 30.26
N ASP A 228 16.53 34.47 30.20
CA ASP A 228 17.62 33.52 30.35
C ASP A 228 17.34 32.01 30.21
N ALA A 229 17.66 31.48 29.03
CA ALA A 229 18.14 30.11 28.89
C ALA A 229 19.18 30.00 27.78
N SER A 230 20.43 29.76 28.19
CA SER A 230 21.59 29.51 27.32
C SER A 230 21.37 28.28 26.44
N SER A 231 20.93 28.51 25.20
CA SER A 231 20.76 27.47 24.19
C SER A 231 22.00 27.41 23.30
N THR A 232 22.85 26.41 23.56
CA THR A 232 24.00 26.08 22.72
C THR A 232 23.54 25.59 21.35
N PRO A 233 24.14 26.06 20.23
CA PRO A 233 23.76 25.62 18.90
C PRO A 233 24.24 24.17 18.66
N ARG A 234 23.29 23.25 18.42
CA ARG A 234 23.60 21.89 17.95
C ARG A 234 24.04 21.94 16.50
N VAL A 235 25.34 21.70 16.29
CA VAL A 235 25.94 21.47 14.97
C VAL A 235 25.40 20.15 14.41
N PHE A 236 24.52 20.23 13.42
CA PHE A 236 24.13 19.05 12.63
C PHE A 236 25.22 18.74 11.60
N THR A 237 26.06 17.75 11.90
CA THR A 237 26.97 17.16 10.91
C THR A 237 26.14 16.38 9.88
N ARG A 238 26.08 16.89 8.65
CA ARG A 238 25.50 16.16 7.52
C ARG A 238 26.41 14.98 7.19
N THR A 239 25.99 13.78 7.51
CA THR A 239 26.64 12.56 7.03
C THR A 239 26.42 12.41 5.52
N PRO A 240 27.46 12.14 4.73
CA PRO A 240 27.31 11.88 3.30
C PRO A 240 26.53 10.59 3.08
N ARG A 241 25.30 10.70 2.55
CA ARG A 241 24.53 9.53 2.11
C ARG A 241 25.07 9.08 0.76
N HIS A 242 25.99 8.12 0.76
CA HIS A 242 26.35 7.36 -0.43
C HIS A 242 25.19 6.42 -0.79
N PHE A 243 24.38 6.79 -1.77
CA PHE A 243 23.55 5.85 -2.50
C PHE A 243 24.44 5.09 -3.50
N GLY A 244 25.23 4.16 -2.98
CA GLY A 244 25.98 3.19 -3.78
C GLY A 244 25.28 1.83 -3.70
N ILE A 245 24.49 1.48 -4.72
CA ILE A 245 24.03 0.08 -4.93
C ILE A 245 25.18 -0.76 -5.56
N PHE A 246 26.33 -0.14 -5.83
CA PHE A 246 27.52 -0.86 -6.30
C PHE A 246 28.36 -1.36 -5.13
N CYS A 247 28.02 -2.56 -4.66
CA CYS A 247 28.97 -3.41 -3.96
C CYS A 247 30.07 -3.85 -4.92
N THR A 248 31.14 -3.08 -5.07
CA THR A 248 32.39 -3.58 -5.67
C THR A 248 33.60 -3.01 -4.97
N GLY A 249 34.33 -3.87 -4.27
CA GLY A 249 35.68 -3.61 -3.79
C GLY A 249 35.90 -4.18 -2.40
N LYS A 250 36.54 -5.34 -2.30
CA LYS A 250 37.19 -5.80 -1.06
C LYS A 250 38.50 -5.01 -0.91
N PRO A 251 38.74 -4.26 0.17
CA PRO A 251 40.08 -4.00 0.67
C PRO A 251 40.34 -5.00 1.80
N GLN A 252 41.08 -6.07 1.52
CA GLN A 252 42.51 -6.18 1.85
C GLN A 252 42.73 -6.21 3.37
N SER A 253 42.99 -7.42 3.86
CA SER A 253 43.46 -7.74 5.20
C SER A 253 44.66 -6.84 5.59
N GLN A 254 44.51 -6.07 6.66
CA GLN A 254 45.64 -5.53 7.41
C GLN A 254 45.71 -6.16 8.80
N GLN A 255 46.94 -6.45 9.17
CA GLN A 255 47.39 -7.43 10.13
C GLN A 255 47.13 -7.06 11.60
N SER A 256 47.10 -8.11 12.42
CA SER A 256 47.18 -8.08 13.87
C SER A 256 48.44 -7.38 14.38
N TRP A 257 48.28 -6.46 15.33
CA TRP A 257 49.34 -6.12 16.25
C TRP A 257 48.93 -6.55 17.66
N LYS A 258 49.53 -7.67 18.09
CA LYS A 258 49.65 -8.02 19.50
C LYS A 258 50.62 -7.02 20.13
N ARG A 259 50.26 -6.44 21.28
CA ARG A 259 51.25 -6.03 22.28
C ARG A 259 50.79 -6.54 23.64
N THR A 260 51.50 -7.58 24.09
CA THR A 260 51.74 -7.89 25.49
C THR A 260 52.74 -6.88 26.06
N CYS A 261 52.37 -6.26 27.18
CA CYS A 261 53.04 -6.26 28.48
C CYS A 261 52.24 -5.35 29.41
#